data_AF-A0A7W6DG69-F1
#
_entry.id   AF-A0A7W6DG69-F1
#
_cell.length_a   1.000
_cell.length_b   1.000
_cell.length_c   1.000
_cell.angle_alpha   90.00
_cell.angle_beta   90.00
_cell.angle_gamma   90.00
#
_symmetry.space_group_name_H-M   'P 1'
#
loop_
_entity.id
_entity.type
_entity.pdbx_description
1 polymer ?
#
loop_
_entity_poly.entity_id
_entity_poly.type
_entity_poly.pdbx_seq_one_letter_code
_entity_poly.pdbx_strand_id
1 'polypeptide(L)'
;MMDESLSCPPLTDGTALAVARGTLRLFARHDMAGILEVPLPNGRRADIMAIDGNGRIIIVEIKCSRADLLGDAKWPDYFDYCDRFFWAVPAGFDLSPFDGEILWPGRTGLIVADQYDAELVRPAPVEPLAAARRKAETLRFARRAARRLSALSDPVLGV
;
A
#
# COMPACT_ATOMS: atom_id res chain seq x y z
N MET A 1 10.80 35.50 18.59
CA MET A 1 10.50 34.10 18.97
C MET A 1 10.47 33.31 17.68
N MET A 2 11.46 32.46 17.44
CA MET A 2 11.47 31.57 16.29
C MET A 2 10.47 30.43 16.56
N ASP A 3 9.66 30.14 15.56
CA ASP A 3 8.57 29.19 15.58
C ASP A 3 9.10 27.75 15.79
N GLU A 4 8.69 27.14 16.90
CA GLU A 4 9.03 25.77 17.31
C GLU A 4 8.31 24.70 16.45
N SER A 5 7.54 25.11 15.43
CA SER A 5 6.66 24.25 14.62
C SER A 5 7.34 23.51 13.45
N LEU A 6 8.62 23.77 13.17
CA LEU A 6 9.38 23.12 12.09
C LEU A 6 10.43 22.12 12.61
N SER A 7 10.09 21.34 13.63
CA SER A 7 10.90 20.17 13.98
C SER A 7 10.81 19.16 12.83
N CYS A 8 11.95 18.80 12.24
CA CYS A 8 12.02 17.65 11.32
C CYS A 8 11.43 16.44 12.05
N PRO A 9 10.40 15.77 11.51
CA PRO A 9 9.89 14.56 12.14
C PRO A 9 11.05 13.57 12.36
N PRO A 10 11.07 12.81 13.46
CA PRO A 10 12.16 11.89 13.74
C PRO A 10 12.36 10.95 12.55
N LEU A 11 13.60 10.60 12.24
CA LEU A 11 13.88 9.62 11.20
C LEU A 11 13.17 8.32 11.57
N THR A 12 12.17 7.93 10.76
CA THR A 12 11.37 6.71 10.96
C THR A 12 11.79 5.59 10.00
N ASP A 13 13.03 5.66 9.50
CA ASP A 13 13.55 4.73 8.52
C ASP A 13 13.42 3.29 9.02
N GLY A 14 12.95 2.40 8.15
CA GLY A 14 12.69 1.00 8.50
C GLY A 14 11.30 0.70 9.09
N THR A 15 10.49 1.71 9.41
CA THR A 15 9.12 1.50 9.91
C THR A 15 8.10 1.31 8.79
N ALA A 16 7.00 0.61 9.08
CA ALA A 16 5.90 0.44 8.13
C ALA A 16 5.28 1.79 7.70
N LEU A 17 5.21 2.75 8.62
CA LEU A 17 4.72 4.10 8.33
C LEU A 17 5.64 4.85 7.35
N ALA A 18 6.95 4.72 7.51
CA ALA A 18 7.91 5.28 6.56
C ALA A 18 7.74 4.67 5.17
N VAL A 19 7.72 3.34 5.07
CA VAL A 19 7.52 2.62 3.80
C VAL A 19 6.20 3.02 3.13
N ALA A 20 5.12 3.10 3.90
CA ALA A 20 3.82 3.57 3.43
C ALA A 20 3.90 4.98 2.85
N ARG A 21 4.59 5.89 3.54
CA ARG A 21 4.74 7.29 3.11
C ARG A 21 5.49 7.41 1.79
N GLY A 22 6.64 6.73 1.66
CA GLY A 22 7.39 6.70 0.41
C GLY A 22 6.57 6.09 -0.73
N THR A 23 5.89 4.97 -0.46
CA THR A 23 5.05 4.29 -1.46
C THR A 23 3.91 5.19 -1.96
N LEU A 24 3.21 5.90 -1.07
CA LEU A 24 2.15 6.83 -1.45
C LEU A 24 2.68 8.02 -2.28
N ARG A 25 3.91 8.48 -2.02
CA ARG A 25 4.56 9.52 -2.84
C ARG A 25 4.91 9.02 -4.23
N LEU A 26 5.47 7.82 -4.34
CA LEU A 26 5.68 7.16 -5.62
C LEU A 26 4.37 7.08 -6.40
N PHE A 27 3.30 6.62 -5.75
CA PHE A 27 1.98 6.53 -6.37
C PHE A 27 1.45 7.88 -6.85
N ALA A 28 1.55 8.93 -6.04
CA ALA A 28 1.11 10.27 -6.43
C ALA A 28 1.82 10.79 -7.70
N ARG A 29 3.12 10.51 -7.86
CA ARG A 29 3.87 10.89 -9.08
C ARG A 29 3.45 10.12 -10.33
N HIS A 30 2.80 8.98 -10.15
CA HIS A 30 2.27 8.13 -11.22
C HIS A 30 0.75 8.26 -11.39
N ASP A 31 0.15 9.36 -10.92
CA ASP A 31 -1.30 9.63 -11.02
C ASP A 31 -2.15 8.51 -10.37
N MET A 32 -1.68 8.03 -9.22
CA MET A 32 -2.38 7.06 -8.38
C MET A 32 -2.66 7.65 -7.00
N ALA A 33 -3.84 7.35 -6.45
CA ALA A 33 -4.24 7.78 -5.12
C ALA A 33 -4.43 6.56 -4.21
N GLY A 34 -3.84 6.60 -3.01
CA GLY A 34 -3.88 5.49 -2.06
C GLY A 34 -4.37 5.88 -0.68
N ILE A 35 -4.91 4.90 0.04
CA ILE A 35 -5.28 5.00 1.45
C ILE A 35 -4.73 3.79 2.21
N LEU A 36 -4.34 3.99 3.48
CA LEU A 36 -3.72 2.95 4.30
C LEU A 36 -4.74 2.04 5.01
N GLU A 37 -4.35 0.89 5.53
CA GLU A 37 -5.15 0.09 6.48
C GLU A 37 -6.59 -0.17 6.01
N VAL A 38 -6.75 -0.83 4.85
CA VAL A 38 -8.04 -1.04 4.20
C VAL A 38 -8.57 -2.44 4.48
N PRO A 39 -9.68 -2.59 5.24
CA PRO A 39 -10.30 -3.87 5.48
C PRO A 39 -10.93 -4.39 4.20
N LEU A 40 -10.72 -5.68 3.95
CA LEU A 40 -11.25 -6.40 2.80
C LEU A 40 -12.41 -7.33 3.25
N PRO A 41 -13.35 -7.68 2.34
CA PRO A 41 -14.48 -8.56 2.64
C PRO A 41 -14.15 -9.93 3.25
N ASN A 42 -12.96 -10.46 2.99
CA ASN A 42 -12.49 -11.73 3.58
C ASN A 42 -11.99 -11.58 5.02
N GLY A 43 -12.16 -10.42 5.65
CA GLY A 43 -11.68 -10.14 7.00
C GLY A 43 -10.19 -9.83 7.09
N ARG A 44 -9.48 -9.75 5.95
CA ARG A 44 -8.10 -9.24 5.88
C ARG A 44 -8.07 -7.72 5.90
N ARG A 45 -6.87 -7.16 5.98
CA ARG A 45 -6.62 -5.73 5.86
C ARG A 45 -5.38 -5.52 5.00
N ALA A 46 -5.54 -4.81 3.89
CA ALA A 46 -4.43 -4.39 3.06
C ALA A 46 -3.71 -3.19 3.70
N ASP A 47 -2.38 -3.20 3.72
CA ASP A 47 -1.60 -2.08 4.26
C ASP A 47 -1.81 -0.81 3.43
N ILE A 48 -1.80 -0.93 2.11
CA ILE A 48 -2.20 0.14 1.18
C ILE A 48 -3.16 -0.43 0.14
N MET A 49 -4.25 0.30 -0.11
CA MET A 49 -5.04 0.16 -1.32
C MET A 49 -4.94 1.44 -2.12
N ALA A 50 -4.74 1.34 -3.44
CA ALA A 50 -4.67 2.49 -4.33
C ALA A 50 -5.52 2.30 -5.59
N ILE A 51 -5.79 3.40 -6.28
CA ILE A 51 -6.52 3.45 -7.54
C ILE A 51 -5.75 4.31 -8.56
N ASP A 52 -5.62 3.82 -9.80
CA ASP A 52 -5.03 4.57 -10.92
C ASP A 52 -6.09 5.34 -11.74
N GLY A 53 -5.65 6.21 -12.65
CA GLY A 53 -6.54 6.97 -13.55
C GLY A 53 -7.42 6.10 -14.49
N ASN A 54 -7.14 4.80 -14.62
CA ASN A 54 -7.97 3.85 -15.37
C ASN A 54 -8.94 3.06 -14.46
N GLY A 55 -8.98 3.35 -13.16
CA GLY A 55 -9.79 2.63 -12.18
C GLY A 55 -9.27 1.22 -11.86
N ARG A 56 -7.97 0.96 -12.08
CA ARG A 56 -7.32 -0.26 -11.58
C ARG A 56 -7.06 -0.13 -10.10
N ILE A 57 -7.33 -1.19 -9.36
CA ILE A 57 -7.11 -1.30 -7.93
C ILE A 57 -5.74 -1.93 -7.70
N ILE A 58 -4.95 -1.33 -6.83
CA ILE A 58 -3.65 -1.83 -6.43
C ILE A 58 -3.70 -2.16 -4.94
N ILE A 59 -3.17 -3.31 -4.54
CA ILE A 59 -2.89 -3.63 -3.14
C ILE A 59 -1.38 -3.68 -2.95
N VAL A 60 -0.93 -3.11 -1.83
CA VAL A 60 0.45 -3.20 -1.36
C VAL A 60 0.46 -3.78 0.04
N GLU A 61 1.30 -4.80 0.25
CA GLU A 61 1.63 -5.31 1.58
C GLU A 61 3.05 -4.88 1.96
N ILE A 62 3.17 -4.28 3.14
CA ILE A 62 4.42 -3.75 3.67
C ILE A 62 5.06 -4.80 4.55
N LYS A 63 6.31 -5.16 4.27
CA LYS A 63 7.08 -6.10 5.09
C LYS A 63 8.34 -5.44 5.63
N CYS A 64 8.40 -5.24 6.94
CA CYS A 64 9.54 -4.55 7.58
C CYS A 64 10.59 -5.50 8.16
N SER A 65 10.32 -6.82 8.15
CA SER A 65 11.31 -7.83 8.52
C SER A 65 11.12 -9.11 7.71
N ARG A 66 12.17 -9.95 7.67
CA ARG A 66 12.07 -11.28 7.08
C ARG A 66 11.04 -12.17 7.79
N ALA A 67 10.91 -12.03 9.11
CA ALA A 67 9.92 -12.79 9.89
C ALA A 67 8.48 -12.39 9.52
N ASP A 68 8.24 -11.09 9.31
CA ASP A 68 6.95 -10.57 8.83
C ASP A 68 6.62 -11.08 7.43
N LEU A 69 7.59 -11.04 6.50
CA LEU A 69 7.44 -11.57 5.15
C LEU A 69 7.09 -13.07 5.15
N LEU A 70 7.81 -13.89 5.92
CA LEU A 70 7.62 -15.33 5.94
C LEU A 70 6.42 -15.78 6.79
N GLY A 71 5.94 -14.93 7.71
CA GLY A 71 4.77 -15.20 8.54
C GLY A 71 3.44 -15.00 7.82
N ASP A 72 3.45 -14.24 6.72
CA ASP A 72 2.26 -14.02 5.90
C ASP A 72 2.08 -15.15 4.88
N ALA A 73 1.23 -16.11 5.22
CA ALA A 73 0.92 -17.24 4.34
C ALA A 73 -0.38 -17.04 3.54
N LYS A 74 -1.11 -15.95 3.79
CA LYS A 74 -2.48 -15.72 3.28
C LYS A 74 -2.57 -14.57 2.29
N TRP A 75 -1.45 -13.93 1.98
CA TRP A 75 -1.34 -12.91 0.95
C TRP A 75 -1.91 -13.30 -0.43
N PRO A 76 -1.94 -14.56 -0.89
CA PRO A 76 -2.56 -14.88 -2.17
C PRO A 76 -4.05 -14.53 -2.23
N ASP A 77 -4.73 -14.47 -1.08
CA ASP A 77 -6.13 -14.07 -0.97
C ASP A 77 -6.37 -12.63 -1.48
N TYR A 78 -5.32 -11.81 -1.60
CA TYR A 78 -5.42 -10.41 -2.04
C TYR A 78 -5.65 -10.23 -3.54
N PHE A 79 -5.31 -11.22 -4.37
CA PHE A 79 -5.55 -11.16 -5.82
C PHE A 79 -7.05 -11.09 -6.18
N ASP A 80 -7.93 -11.54 -5.29
CA ASP A 80 -9.39 -11.41 -5.46
C ASP A 80 -9.89 -9.95 -5.34
N TYR A 81 -9.02 -9.01 -4.94
CA TYR A 81 -9.37 -7.64 -4.58
C TYR A 81 -8.52 -6.57 -5.28
N CYS A 82 -7.54 -6.94 -6.09
CA CYS A 82 -6.70 -5.99 -6.84
C CYS A 82 -6.41 -6.45 -8.27
N ASP A 83 -6.10 -5.49 -9.12
CA ASP A 83 -5.55 -5.70 -10.46
C ASP A 83 -4.03 -5.88 -10.46
N ARG A 84 -3.37 -5.34 -9.44
CA ARG A 84 -1.92 -5.41 -9.24
C ARG A 84 -1.64 -5.58 -7.76
N PHE A 85 -0.72 -6.49 -7.45
CA PHE A 85 -0.23 -6.71 -6.10
C PHE A 85 1.25 -6.32 -6.00
N PHE A 86 1.61 -5.56 -4.98
CA PHE A 86 2.99 -5.20 -4.69
C PHE A 86 3.38 -5.61 -3.28
N TRP A 87 4.62 -6.06 -3.15
CA TRP A 87 5.34 -5.97 -1.89
C TRP A 87 5.98 -4.59 -1.77
N ALA A 88 5.99 -4.02 -0.56
CA ALA A 88 6.80 -2.86 -0.23
C ALA A 88 7.69 -3.14 0.98
N VAL A 89 8.98 -2.82 0.89
CA VAL A 89 9.96 -3.08 1.94
C VAL A 89 10.83 -1.85 2.21
N PRO A 90 11.41 -1.72 3.41
CA PRO A 90 12.31 -0.60 3.69
C PRO A 90 13.61 -0.68 2.88
N ALA A 91 14.24 0.47 2.67
CA ALA A 91 15.61 0.53 2.19
C ALA A 91 16.55 -0.33 3.08
N GLY A 92 17.41 -1.13 2.44
CA GLY A 92 18.32 -2.06 3.13
C GLY A 92 17.72 -3.43 3.49
N PHE A 93 16.47 -3.71 3.12
CA PHE A 93 15.88 -5.05 3.24
C PHE A 93 16.57 -6.05 2.28
N ASP A 94 16.81 -7.29 2.74
CA ASP A 94 17.32 -8.38 1.90
C ASP A 94 16.28 -8.76 0.84
N LEU A 95 16.55 -8.42 -0.43
CA LEU A 95 15.60 -8.65 -1.52
C LEU A 95 15.63 -10.07 -2.09
N SER A 96 16.63 -10.89 -1.72
CA SER A 96 16.78 -12.26 -2.26
C SER A 96 15.54 -13.17 -2.11
N PRO A 97 14.66 -13.03 -1.08
CA PRO A 97 13.44 -13.83 -1.00
C PRO A 97 12.44 -13.53 -2.12
N PHE A 98 12.42 -12.31 -2.65
CA PHE A 98 11.46 -11.88 -3.68
C PHE A 98 11.75 -12.46 -5.05
N ASP A 99 12.86 -13.16 -5.23
CA ASP A 99 13.19 -13.93 -6.43
C ASP A 99 12.79 -15.41 -6.31
N GLY A 100 12.42 -15.85 -5.11
CA GLY A 100 11.95 -17.21 -4.87
C GLY A 100 10.51 -17.43 -5.35
N GLU A 101 10.26 -18.59 -5.94
CA GLU A 101 8.94 -18.99 -6.48
C GLU A 101 7.81 -18.88 -5.45
N ILE A 102 8.09 -18.98 -4.15
CA ILE A 102 7.06 -18.87 -3.10
C ILE A 102 6.38 -17.49 -3.06
N LEU A 103 7.03 -16.43 -3.51
CA LEU A 103 6.47 -15.06 -3.54
C LEU A 103 5.94 -14.64 -4.92
N TRP A 104 5.84 -15.60 -5.84
CA TRP A 104 5.37 -15.43 -7.21
C TRP A 104 5.95 -14.18 -7.90
N PRO A 105 7.28 -14.09 -8.12
CA PRO A 105 7.91 -12.93 -8.73
C PRO A 105 7.30 -12.53 -10.09
N GLY A 106 6.75 -13.50 -10.83
CA GLY A 106 6.04 -13.27 -12.08
C GLY A 106 4.61 -12.72 -11.94
N ARG A 107 4.07 -12.61 -10.72
CA ARG A 107 2.72 -12.10 -10.41
C ARG A 107 2.73 -10.92 -9.42
N THR A 108 3.83 -10.70 -8.73
CA THR A 108 3.99 -9.64 -7.71
C THR A 108 5.02 -8.59 -8.13
N GLY A 109 4.67 -7.33 -7.92
CA GLY A 109 5.65 -6.24 -7.98
C GLY A 109 6.41 -6.07 -6.68
N LEU A 110 7.49 -5.30 -6.74
CA LEU A 110 8.34 -5.00 -5.59
C LEU A 110 8.68 -3.51 -5.57
N ILE A 111 8.45 -2.89 -4.42
CA ILE A 111 8.76 -1.49 -4.12
C ILE A 111 9.74 -1.47 -2.96
N VAL A 112 10.77 -0.62 -3.05
CA VAL A 112 11.65 -0.29 -1.93
C VAL A 112 11.38 1.16 -1.56
N ALA A 113 11.12 1.43 -0.28
CA ALA A 113 10.69 2.76 0.16
C ALA A 113 11.31 3.16 1.49
N ASP A 114 11.36 4.46 1.73
CA ASP A 114 11.62 5.06 3.02
C ASP A 114 10.62 6.20 3.28
N GLN A 115 10.84 6.99 4.33
CA GLN A 115 9.95 8.11 4.67
C GLN A 115 9.98 9.27 3.66
N TYR A 116 10.96 9.30 2.76
CA TYR A 116 11.20 10.35 1.78
C TYR A 116 10.59 9.99 0.42
N ASP A 117 10.86 8.78 -0.06
CA ASP A 117 10.43 8.36 -1.38
C ASP A 117 10.34 6.83 -1.52
N ALA A 118 9.99 6.35 -2.72
CA ALA A 118 10.08 4.95 -3.08
C ALA A 118 10.53 4.74 -4.53
N GLU A 119 11.16 3.59 -4.75
CA GLU A 119 11.59 3.08 -6.04
C GLU A 119 10.81 1.81 -6.40
N LEU A 120 10.36 1.75 -7.66
CA LEU A 120 9.77 0.55 -8.24
C LEU A 120 10.89 -0.39 -8.73
N VAL A 121 11.24 -1.39 -7.93
CA VAL A 121 12.27 -2.37 -8.28
C VAL A 121 11.76 -3.39 -9.30
N ARG A 122 10.50 -3.83 -9.16
CA ARG A 122 9.87 -4.76 -10.11
C ARG A 122 8.42 -4.35 -10.37
N PRO A 123 8.00 -4.16 -11.64
CA PRO A 123 6.60 -3.89 -11.97
C PRO A 123 5.74 -5.13 -11.68
N ALA A 124 4.56 -4.92 -11.08
CA ALA A 124 3.54 -5.96 -11.00
C ALA A 124 2.83 -6.12 -12.36
N PRO A 125 2.59 -7.35 -12.84
CA PRO A 125 1.71 -7.57 -13.98
C PRO A 125 0.27 -7.15 -13.65
N VAL A 126 -0.53 -6.93 -14.69
CA VAL A 126 -1.96 -6.63 -14.54
C VAL A 126 -2.74 -7.93 -14.62
N GLU A 127 -3.48 -8.25 -13.56
CA GLU A 127 -4.44 -9.35 -13.52
C GLU A 127 -5.84 -8.76 -13.30
N PRO A 128 -6.60 -8.49 -14.38
CA PRO A 128 -7.81 -7.67 -14.27
C PRO A 128 -8.86 -8.25 -13.33
N LEU A 129 -9.35 -7.41 -12.42
CA LEU A 129 -10.55 -7.72 -11.64
C LEU A 129 -11.78 -7.83 -12.53
N ALA A 130 -12.64 -8.79 -12.21
CA ALA A 130 -13.99 -8.88 -12.75
C ALA A 130 -14.73 -7.55 -12.55
N ALA A 131 -15.51 -7.11 -13.54
CA ALA A 131 -16.15 -5.79 -13.54
C ALA A 131 -17.03 -5.54 -12.30
N ALA A 132 -17.78 -6.55 -11.84
CA ALA A 132 -18.60 -6.45 -10.63
C ALA A 132 -17.74 -6.24 -9.37
N ARG A 133 -16.60 -6.95 -9.27
CA ARG A 133 -15.65 -6.80 -8.17
C ARG A 133 -15.02 -5.41 -8.18
N ARG A 134 -14.52 -4.97 -9.33
CA ARG A 134 -13.96 -3.61 -9.50
C ARG A 134 -14.93 -2.55 -9.01
N LYS A 135 -16.18 -2.58 -9.48
CA LYS A 135 -17.22 -1.64 -9.05
C LYS A 135 -17.41 -1.63 -7.52
N ALA A 136 -17.44 -2.81 -6.91
CA ALA A 136 -17.60 -2.92 -5.46
C ALA A 136 -16.40 -2.35 -4.70
N GLU A 137 -15.17 -2.69 -5.11
CA GLU A 137 -13.94 -2.21 -4.46
C GLU A 137 -13.72 -0.71 -4.67
N THR A 138 -13.99 -0.16 -5.86
CA THR A 138 -13.95 1.28 -6.10
C THR A 138 -14.93 2.04 -5.20
N LEU A 139 -16.16 1.54 -5.03
CA LEU A 139 -17.15 2.16 -4.14
C LEU A 139 -16.70 2.11 -2.67
N ARG A 140 -16.13 0.98 -2.21
CA ARG A 140 -15.59 0.86 -0.85
C ARG A 140 -14.43 1.80 -0.62
N PHE A 141 -13.48 1.85 -1.56
CA PHE A 141 -12.35 2.77 -1.55
C PHE A 141 -12.82 4.21 -1.42
N ALA A 142 -13.71 4.66 -2.32
CA ALA A 142 -14.22 6.03 -2.34
C ALA A 142 -14.93 6.41 -1.02
N ARG A 143 -15.81 5.55 -0.52
CA ARG A 143 -16.51 5.79 0.76
C ARG A 143 -15.55 5.84 1.95
N ARG A 144 -14.51 5.00 1.96
CA ARG A 144 -13.53 4.97 3.04
C ARG A 144 -12.61 6.19 3.00
N ALA A 145 -12.15 6.59 1.82
CA ALA A 145 -11.37 7.81 1.63
C ALA A 145 -12.17 9.04 2.08
N ALA A 146 -13.44 9.17 1.64
CA ALA A 146 -14.32 10.28 2.01
C ALA A 146 -14.54 10.34 3.53
N ARG A 147 -14.87 9.22 4.19
CA ARG A 147 -15.05 9.17 5.65
C ARG A 147 -13.81 9.62 6.41
N ARG A 148 -12.62 9.19 5.98
CA ARG A 148 -11.36 9.59 6.62
C ARG A 148 -11.09 11.08 6.45
N LEU A 149 -11.32 11.63 5.27
CA LEU A 149 -11.20 13.06 5.04
C LEU A 149 -12.20 13.85 5.90
N SER A 150 -13.43 13.38 6.01
CA SER A 150 -14.44 13.97 6.90
C SER A 150 -14.01 13.92 8.36
N ALA A 151 -13.50 12.78 8.85
CA ALA A 151 -13.01 12.65 10.24
C ALA A 151 -11.79 13.54 10.53
N LEU A 152 -10.94 13.81 9.54
CA LEU A 152 -9.85 14.79 9.68
C LEU A 152 -10.38 16.23 9.74
N SER A 153 -11.48 16.50 9.06
CA SER A 153 -12.09 17.84 9.00
C SER A 153 -12.96 18.12 10.23
N ASP A 154 -13.60 17.08 10.77
CA ASP A 154 -14.42 17.10 11.98
C ASP A 154 -14.09 15.86 12.85
N PRO A 155 -13.17 15.98 13.82
CA PRO A 155 -12.74 14.86 14.67
C PRO A 155 -13.81 14.29 15.60
N VAL A 156 -14.93 15.01 15.84
CA VAL A 156 -16.04 14.51 16.67
C VAL A 156 -17.11 13.79 15.84
N LEU A 157 -16.97 13.80 14.51
CA LEU A 157 -17.82 13.08 13.60
C LEU A 157 -17.55 11.57 13.76
N GLY A 158 -18.44 10.87 14.45
CA GLY A 158 -18.35 9.42 14.69
C GLY A 158 -18.62 8.58 13.43
N VAL A 159 -17.76 8.70 12.40
CA VAL A 159 -17.85 8.01 11.10
C VAL A 159 -16.88 6.84 10.92
#